data_AF-A0A5J4V645-F1
#
_entry.id   AF-A0A5J4V645-F1
#
_cell.length_a   1.000
_cell.length_b   1.000
_cell.length_c   1.000
_cell.angle_alpha   90.00
_cell.angle_beta   90.00
_cell.angle_gamma   90.00
#
_symmetry.space_group_name_H-M   'P 1'
#
loop_
_entity.id
_entity.type
_entity.pdbx_description
1 polymer ?
#
loop_
_entity_poly.entity_id
_entity_poly.type
_entity_poly.pdbx_seq_one_letter_code
_entity_poly.pdbx_strand_id
1 'polypeptide(L)'
;MAYILSGSILSIDGQCQFIDCYAYSGGGGIYARIYYSGRLIIQEDCLFKGCKSLAGGGAFVETEYQGDVQLNKVTFDNCSASDSGGGIYCSINNQAKISINNIIINNCRAPNGGGIYIDANFPSQFQFIIDDVLIKECQAISNQSIDYPTGFGGGIFLAGEEDYDPSSNDLDFRGMKIYNNSATIGGQINRMERLGKGAFGEVRKAIHKQNGQIVAWKEMSYYSDEEKELVNKERENLKNAYDEIKLNFPNQLIRMVQPLGFFLSDENDMAYIVMEYCEKGDLR
;
A
#
# COMPACT_ATOMS: atom_id res chain seq x y z
N MET A 1 3.98 24.60 -11.00
CA MET A 1 4.30 24.77 -9.58
C MET A 1 3.26 25.71 -8.96
N ALA A 2 2.63 25.30 -7.86
CA ALA A 2 1.65 26.09 -7.13
C ALA A 2 2.05 26.22 -5.66
N TYR A 3 1.90 27.42 -5.09
CA TYR A 3 2.02 27.68 -3.66
C TYR A 3 0.66 28.17 -3.16
N ILE A 4 0.04 27.38 -2.30
CA ILE A 4 -1.32 27.58 -1.82
C ILE A 4 -1.23 27.87 -0.33
N LEU A 5 -1.46 29.12 0.04
CA LEU A 5 -1.30 29.64 1.39
C LEU A 5 -2.66 29.87 2.04
N SER A 6 -2.65 30.47 3.24
CA SER A 6 -3.83 30.63 4.07
C SER A 6 -5.04 31.23 3.36
N GLY A 7 -6.18 30.53 3.46
CA GLY A 7 -7.46 30.93 2.89
C GLY A 7 -7.56 30.80 1.36
N SER A 8 -6.49 30.37 0.68
CA SER A 8 -6.50 30.20 -0.78
C SER A 8 -6.89 28.78 -1.18
N ILE A 9 -7.58 28.67 -2.32
CA ILE A 9 -8.00 27.40 -2.90
C ILE A 9 -7.55 27.38 -4.36
N LEU A 10 -6.83 26.33 -4.73
CA LEU A 10 -6.63 25.97 -6.14
C LEU A 10 -7.48 24.75 -6.45
N SER A 11 -8.35 24.87 -7.46
CA SER A 11 -9.14 23.76 -7.97
C SER A 11 -8.75 23.45 -9.41
N ILE A 12 -8.60 22.16 -9.70
CA ILE A 12 -8.39 21.61 -11.03
C ILE A 12 -9.50 20.55 -11.23
N ASP A 13 -10.44 20.85 -12.12
CA ASP A 13 -11.65 20.07 -12.34
C ASP A 13 -11.99 19.95 -13.83
N GLY A 14 -13.19 19.49 -14.18
CA GLY A 14 -13.67 19.50 -15.56
C GLY A 14 -12.86 18.65 -16.54
N GLN A 15 -12.39 17.47 -16.13
CA GLN A 15 -11.65 16.53 -16.97
C GLN A 15 -10.31 17.07 -17.49
N CYS A 16 -9.65 17.98 -16.75
CA CYS A 16 -8.31 18.46 -17.07
C CYS A 16 -7.33 17.30 -17.34
N GLN A 17 -6.50 17.44 -18.37
CA GLN A 17 -5.54 16.40 -18.77
C GLN A 17 -4.11 16.94 -18.78
N PHE A 18 -3.21 16.22 -18.11
CA PHE A 18 -1.77 16.44 -18.10
C PHE A 18 -1.15 15.23 -18.79
N ILE A 19 -0.76 15.39 -20.04
CA ILE A 19 -0.25 14.29 -20.89
C ILE A 19 1.21 14.55 -21.20
N ASP A 20 2.05 13.55 -20.96
CA ASP A 20 3.49 13.55 -21.26
C ASP A 20 4.17 14.83 -20.74
N CYS A 21 3.83 15.23 -19.51
CA CYS A 21 4.44 16.40 -18.86
C CYS A 21 5.73 15.99 -18.14
N TYR A 22 6.77 16.81 -18.25
CA TYR A 22 8.10 16.50 -17.73
C TYR A 22 8.58 17.61 -16.79
N ALA A 23 9.04 17.23 -15.59
CA ALA A 23 9.67 18.13 -14.64
C ALA A 23 11.04 17.58 -14.21
N TYR A 24 12.01 18.44 -13.94
CA TYR A 24 13.31 17.99 -13.43
C TYR A 24 13.26 17.59 -11.95
N SER A 25 12.41 18.25 -11.16
CA SER A 25 12.30 18.06 -9.71
C SER A 25 11.02 17.29 -9.38
N GLY A 26 9.99 17.92 -8.82
CA GLY A 26 8.75 17.22 -8.50
C GLY A 26 7.65 17.40 -9.53
N GLY A 27 6.73 16.45 -9.60
CA GLY A 27 5.38 16.68 -10.13
C GLY A 27 5.33 16.93 -11.62
N GLY A 28 5.50 15.87 -12.42
CA GLY A 28 5.57 16.00 -13.89
C GLY A 28 4.37 16.73 -14.47
N GLY A 29 3.16 16.47 -13.96
CA GLY A 29 1.96 17.26 -14.26
C GLY A 29 1.73 18.41 -13.28
N ILE A 30 1.80 18.15 -11.96
CA ILE A 30 1.61 19.18 -10.94
C ILE A 30 2.60 19.05 -9.79
N TYR A 31 3.21 20.19 -9.45
CA TYR A 31 3.95 20.40 -8.21
C TYR A 31 3.16 21.38 -7.35
N ALA A 32 2.77 21.00 -6.13
CA ALA A 32 2.03 21.85 -5.22
C ALA A 32 2.59 21.82 -3.79
N ARG A 33 2.68 23.00 -3.19
CA ARG A 33 2.93 23.22 -1.76
C ARG A 33 1.73 23.87 -1.11
N ILE A 34 1.21 23.26 -0.05
CA ILE A 34 -0.02 23.68 0.62
C ILE A 34 0.29 23.94 2.08
N TYR A 35 0.12 25.18 2.53
CA TYR A 35 0.45 25.58 3.90
C TYR A 35 -0.64 26.44 4.54
N TYR A 36 -0.66 26.46 5.87
CA TYR A 36 -1.43 27.41 6.68
C TYR A 36 -2.93 27.42 6.37
N SER A 37 -3.55 26.24 6.24
CA SER A 37 -4.95 26.09 5.80
C SER A 37 -5.23 26.46 4.34
N GLY A 38 -4.23 26.46 3.46
CA GLY A 38 -4.44 26.43 2.02
C GLY A 38 -5.10 25.13 1.57
N ARG A 39 -5.77 25.14 0.41
CA ARG A 39 -6.44 23.94 -0.13
C ARG A 39 -6.15 23.67 -1.60
N LEU A 40 -5.74 22.44 -1.91
CA LEU A 40 -5.69 21.91 -3.27
C LEU A 40 -6.85 20.92 -3.49
N ILE A 41 -7.61 21.12 -4.56
CA ILE A 41 -8.67 20.19 -4.98
C ILE A 41 -8.38 19.77 -6.43
N ILE A 42 -8.23 18.48 -6.69
CA ILE A 42 -8.16 17.92 -8.03
C ILE A 42 -9.27 16.89 -8.18
N GLN A 43 -10.17 17.10 -9.13
CA GLN A 43 -11.39 16.30 -9.21
C GLN A 43 -11.97 16.14 -10.62
N GLU A 44 -13.11 15.46 -10.73
CA GLU A 44 -13.92 15.37 -11.97
C GLU A 44 -13.18 14.77 -13.17
N ASP A 45 -12.74 13.51 -13.02
CA ASP A 45 -12.11 12.70 -14.06
C ASP A 45 -10.83 13.33 -14.66
N CYS A 46 -10.10 14.10 -13.86
CA CYS A 46 -8.78 14.59 -14.23
C CYS A 46 -7.82 13.42 -14.53
N LEU A 47 -6.94 13.62 -15.50
CA LEU A 47 -6.00 12.60 -15.97
C LEU A 47 -4.56 13.11 -15.95
N PHE A 48 -3.67 12.34 -15.34
CA PHE A 48 -2.22 12.48 -15.44
C PHE A 48 -1.69 11.25 -16.17
N LYS A 49 -1.22 11.43 -17.41
CA LYS A 49 -0.80 10.31 -18.27
C LYS A 49 0.61 10.50 -18.80
N GLY A 50 1.47 9.51 -18.62
CA GLY A 50 2.83 9.54 -19.19
C GLY A 50 3.75 10.60 -18.55
N CYS A 51 3.33 11.23 -17.45
CA CYS A 51 4.08 12.29 -16.80
C CYS A 51 5.32 11.76 -16.08
N LYS A 52 6.40 12.55 -16.07
CA LYS A 52 7.68 12.16 -15.48
C LYS A 52 8.34 13.26 -14.67
N SER A 53 9.00 12.86 -13.59
CA SER A 53 9.76 13.76 -12.73
C SER A 53 10.84 13.03 -11.92
N LEU A 54 11.58 13.75 -11.08
CA LEU A 54 12.42 13.14 -10.05
C LEU A 54 11.54 12.51 -8.97
N ALA A 55 10.60 13.27 -8.41
CA ALA A 55 9.66 12.80 -7.39
C ALA A 55 8.20 13.10 -7.78
N GLY A 56 7.30 12.11 -7.71
CA GLY A 56 5.91 12.30 -8.08
C GLY A 56 5.73 12.44 -9.59
N GLY A 57 5.77 11.33 -10.33
CA GLY A 57 5.77 11.36 -11.80
C GLY A 57 4.59 12.12 -12.38
N GLY A 58 3.39 11.90 -11.84
CA GLY A 58 2.20 12.70 -12.14
C GLY A 58 2.08 13.93 -11.24
N ALA A 59 2.06 13.71 -9.92
CA ALA A 59 1.87 14.76 -8.93
C ALA A 59 2.90 14.70 -7.80
N PHE A 60 3.42 15.85 -7.43
CA PHE A 60 4.18 16.06 -6.19
C PHE A 60 3.40 17.03 -5.31
N VAL A 61 3.08 16.58 -4.10
CA VAL A 61 2.29 17.34 -3.14
C VAL A 61 3.01 17.35 -1.80
N GLU A 62 3.26 18.55 -1.29
CA GLU A 62 3.82 18.80 0.04
C GLU A 62 2.80 19.64 0.82
N THR A 63 2.35 19.14 1.96
CA THR A 63 1.30 19.80 2.76
C THR A 63 1.68 19.85 4.24
N GLU A 64 1.60 21.05 4.81
CA GLU A 64 1.92 21.29 6.23
C GLU A 64 1.02 22.36 6.84
N TYR A 65 1.07 22.49 8.17
CA TYR A 65 0.39 23.55 8.93
C TYR A 65 -1.09 23.65 8.57
N GLN A 66 -1.82 22.55 8.74
CA GLN A 66 -3.25 22.44 8.43
C GLN A 66 -3.60 22.59 6.93
N GLY A 67 -2.63 22.46 6.03
CA GLY A 67 -2.89 22.37 4.60
C GLY A 67 -3.79 21.18 4.26
N ASP A 68 -4.67 21.35 3.27
CA ASP A 68 -5.70 20.36 2.89
C ASP A 68 -5.59 20.01 1.40
N VAL A 69 -5.46 18.72 1.11
CA VAL A 69 -5.35 18.18 -0.26
C VAL A 69 -6.46 17.17 -0.47
N GLN A 70 -7.24 17.39 -1.53
CA GLN A 70 -8.34 16.51 -1.91
C GLN A 70 -8.15 16.09 -3.37
N LEU A 71 -7.97 14.79 -3.56
CA LEU A 71 -7.93 14.17 -4.89
C LEU A 71 -9.15 13.25 -5.00
N ASN A 72 -10.04 13.50 -5.95
CA ASN A 72 -11.30 12.75 -6.07
C ASN A 72 -11.66 12.44 -7.53
N LYS A 73 -11.80 11.17 -7.93
CA LYS A 73 -12.04 10.80 -9.34
C LYS A 73 -10.92 11.29 -10.24
N VAL A 74 -9.70 10.86 -9.96
CA VAL A 74 -8.50 11.21 -10.74
C VAL A 74 -7.85 9.93 -11.21
N THR A 75 -7.25 9.95 -12.40
CA THR A 75 -6.45 8.83 -12.92
C THR A 75 -5.00 9.23 -13.09
N PHE A 76 -4.09 8.40 -12.58
CA PHE A 76 -2.66 8.45 -12.87
C PHE A 76 -2.30 7.21 -13.69
N ASP A 77 -1.90 7.38 -14.95
CA ASP A 77 -1.64 6.28 -15.88
C ASP A 77 -0.26 6.39 -16.50
N ASN A 78 0.55 5.34 -16.36
CA ASN A 78 1.87 5.24 -16.97
C ASN A 78 2.82 6.41 -16.60
N CYS A 79 2.68 6.94 -15.38
CA CYS A 79 3.57 7.98 -14.84
C CYS A 79 4.83 7.35 -14.23
N SER A 80 5.94 8.08 -14.23
CA SER A 80 7.19 7.57 -13.65
C SER A 80 8.02 8.62 -12.93
N ALA A 81 8.60 8.25 -11.80
CA ALA A 81 9.56 9.06 -11.07
C ALA A 81 10.93 8.37 -11.06
N SER A 82 12.03 9.14 -11.14
CA SER A 82 13.38 8.56 -11.08
C SER A 82 13.91 8.38 -9.65
N ASP A 83 13.18 8.87 -8.65
CA ASP A 83 13.49 8.75 -7.22
C ASP A 83 12.33 8.09 -6.45
N SER A 84 11.18 8.76 -6.36
CA SER A 84 10.09 8.33 -5.48
C SER A 84 8.71 8.71 -6.02
N GLY A 85 7.70 7.84 -5.84
CA GLY A 85 6.30 8.13 -6.15
C GLY A 85 6.01 8.18 -7.65
N GLY A 86 5.84 7.02 -8.30
CA GLY A 86 5.71 6.98 -9.77
C GLY A 86 4.48 7.70 -10.29
N GLY A 87 3.34 7.55 -9.61
CA GLY A 87 2.14 8.35 -9.84
C GLY A 87 2.15 9.60 -8.99
N ILE A 88 2.19 9.42 -7.67
CA ILE A 88 2.04 10.49 -6.68
C ILE A 88 3.16 10.40 -5.66
N TYR A 89 3.76 11.54 -5.35
CA TYR A 89 4.57 11.74 -4.15
C TYR A 89 3.82 12.68 -3.20
N CYS A 90 3.70 12.27 -1.95
CA CYS A 90 3.06 13.02 -0.88
C CYS A 90 4.07 13.24 0.26
N SER A 91 4.21 14.47 0.72
CA SER A 91 4.79 14.79 2.04
C SER A 91 3.73 15.45 2.90
N ILE A 92 3.49 14.93 4.11
CA ILE A 92 2.39 15.34 4.98
C ILE A 92 2.84 15.47 6.43
N ASN A 93 2.76 16.69 6.98
CA ASN A 93 3.20 16.96 8.36
C ASN A 93 2.30 18.02 9.04
N ASN A 94 2.50 18.26 10.34
CA ASN A 94 2.05 19.48 11.02
C ASN A 94 0.53 19.79 10.88
N GLN A 95 -0.32 18.85 11.29
CA GLN A 95 -1.79 18.89 11.23
C GLN A 95 -2.37 18.94 9.82
N ALA A 96 -1.57 18.68 8.79
CA ALA A 96 -2.06 18.66 7.43
C ALA A 96 -2.92 17.42 7.13
N LYS A 97 -3.71 17.53 6.07
CA LYS A 97 -4.61 16.48 5.60
C LYS A 97 -4.44 16.21 4.12
N ILE A 98 -4.36 14.93 3.76
CA ILE A 98 -4.48 14.43 2.39
C ILE A 98 -5.61 13.41 2.34
N SER A 99 -6.55 13.60 1.42
CA SER A 99 -7.64 12.65 1.14
C SER A 99 -7.62 12.26 -0.32
N ILE A 100 -7.51 10.95 -0.57
CA ILE A 100 -7.43 10.34 -1.90
C ILE A 100 -8.65 9.43 -2.06
N ASN A 101 -9.57 9.80 -2.94
CA ASN A 101 -10.86 9.15 -3.07
C ASN A 101 -11.22 8.80 -4.53
N ASN A 102 -11.78 7.62 -4.80
CA ASN A 102 -12.19 7.22 -6.16
C ASN A 102 -11.06 7.36 -7.21
N ILE A 103 -9.82 6.99 -6.87
CA ILE A 103 -8.65 7.20 -7.75
C ILE A 103 -8.21 5.89 -8.39
N ILE A 104 -7.75 5.96 -9.63
CA ILE A 104 -7.04 4.87 -10.31
C ILE A 104 -5.57 5.27 -10.49
N ILE A 105 -4.65 4.42 -10.04
CA ILE A 105 -3.21 4.54 -10.28
C ILE A 105 -2.76 3.27 -11.00
N ASN A 106 -2.36 3.44 -12.26
CA ASN A 106 -2.13 2.33 -13.17
C ASN A 106 -0.74 2.40 -13.82
N ASN A 107 0.00 1.28 -13.78
CA ASN A 107 1.27 1.11 -14.49
C ASN A 107 2.30 2.22 -14.20
N CYS A 108 2.29 2.76 -12.98
CA CYS A 108 3.23 3.78 -12.55
C CYS A 108 4.53 3.16 -12.01
N ARG A 109 5.66 3.87 -12.12
CA ARG A 109 6.98 3.32 -11.76
C ARG A 109 7.87 4.30 -11.02
N ALA A 110 8.56 3.83 -9.99
CA ALA A 110 9.59 4.59 -9.28
C ALA A 110 10.58 3.65 -8.58
N PRO A 111 11.72 4.14 -8.08
CA PRO A 111 12.54 3.35 -7.17
C PRO A 111 11.82 2.99 -5.86
N ASN A 112 11.08 3.92 -5.26
CA ASN A 112 10.22 3.65 -4.11
C ASN A 112 8.80 4.17 -4.37
N GLY A 113 7.77 3.41 -3.99
CA GLY A 113 6.38 3.82 -4.16
C GLY A 113 5.99 3.90 -5.63
N GLY A 114 5.93 2.75 -6.32
CA GLY A 114 5.67 2.71 -7.76
C GLY A 114 4.38 3.43 -8.16
N GLY A 115 3.32 3.30 -7.37
CA GLY A 115 2.11 4.12 -7.49
C GLY A 115 2.19 5.38 -6.63
N ILE A 116 2.21 5.22 -5.32
CA ILE A 116 2.24 6.31 -4.33
C ILE A 116 3.47 6.17 -3.44
N TYR A 117 4.18 7.27 -3.24
CA TYR A 117 5.13 7.43 -2.14
C TYR A 117 4.56 8.41 -1.12
N ILE A 118 4.64 8.06 0.16
CA ILE A 118 4.21 8.91 1.28
C ILE A 118 5.41 9.11 2.20
N ASP A 119 5.72 10.37 2.47
CA ASP A 119 6.66 10.81 3.49
C ASP A 119 5.88 11.48 4.62
N ALA A 120 5.98 10.96 5.83
CA ALA A 120 5.27 11.48 6.99
C ALA A 120 6.18 11.57 8.21
N ASN A 121 6.16 12.70 8.91
CA ASN A 121 6.77 12.84 10.23
C ASN A 121 5.78 12.28 11.27
N PHE A 122 5.99 11.02 11.69
CA PHE A 122 5.09 10.34 12.64
C PHE A 122 4.95 11.01 14.01
N PRO A 123 5.98 11.69 14.55
CA PRO A 123 5.82 12.53 15.74
C PRO A 123 4.84 13.69 15.57
N SER A 124 4.61 14.16 14.34
CA SER A 124 3.65 15.22 14.05
C SER A 124 2.26 14.65 13.79
N GLN A 125 1.21 15.33 14.27
CA GLN A 125 -0.17 14.95 13.94
C GLN A 125 -0.43 15.19 12.45
N PHE A 126 -1.09 14.28 11.73
CA PHE A 126 -1.54 14.48 10.35
C PHE A 126 -2.77 13.63 10.04
N GLN A 127 -3.35 13.74 8.85
CA GLN A 127 -4.39 12.80 8.39
C GLN A 127 -4.16 12.41 6.93
N PHE A 128 -3.91 11.13 6.67
CA PHE A 128 -3.82 10.57 5.33
C PHE A 128 -4.89 9.49 5.16
N ILE A 129 -5.86 9.74 4.28
CA ILE A 129 -7.04 8.90 4.10
C ILE A 129 -7.12 8.43 2.65
N ILE A 130 -7.19 7.11 2.47
CA ILE A 130 -7.47 6.44 1.19
C ILE A 130 -8.83 5.75 1.26
N ASP A 131 -9.71 6.10 0.33
CA ASP A 131 -11.04 5.52 0.20
C ASP A 131 -11.42 5.26 -1.27
N ASP A 132 -11.91 4.05 -1.57
CA ASP A 132 -12.13 3.53 -2.92
C ASP A 132 -11.02 3.86 -3.94
N VAL A 133 -9.80 3.42 -3.68
CA VAL A 133 -8.65 3.64 -4.57
C VAL A 133 -8.16 2.34 -5.16
N LEU A 134 -7.96 2.31 -6.47
CA LEU A 134 -7.39 1.20 -7.22
C LEU A 134 -5.94 1.49 -7.61
N ILE A 135 -4.98 0.74 -7.04
CA ILE A 135 -3.57 0.80 -7.42
C ILE A 135 -3.21 -0.51 -8.12
N LYS A 136 -2.83 -0.46 -9.39
CA LYS A 136 -2.52 -1.67 -10.15
C LYS A 136 -1.35 -1.55 -11.10
N GLU A 137 -0.68 -2.67 -11.34
CA GLU A 137 0.42 -2.82 -12.30
C GLU A 137 1.61 -1.88 -12.05
N CYS A 138 1.68 -1.25 -10.88
CA CYS A 138 2.72 -0.32 -10.53
C CYS A 138 3.98 -1.06 -10.04
N GLN A 139 5.15 -0.47 -10.27
CA GLN A 139 6.43 -1.13 -10.08
C GLN A 139 7.41 -0.28 -9.28
N ALA A 140 7.98 -0.86 -8.22
CA ALA A 140 9.14 -0.33 -7.52
C ALA A 140 10.41 -1.03 -8.01
N ILE A 141 11.34 -0.29 -8.60
CA ILE A 141 12.55 -0.86 -9.23
C ILE A 141 13.79 -0.32 -8.52
N SER A 142 14.56 -1.19 -7.85
CA SER A 142 15.76 -0.75 -7.12
C SER A 142 16.72 -0.02 -8.05
N ASN A 143 17.24 1.11 -7.59
CA ASN A 143 18.26 1.89 -8.26
C ASN A 143 19.55 1.87 -7.42
N GLN A 144 20.57 1.17 -7.92
CA GLN A 144 21.86 1.01 -7.24
C GLN A 144 22.73 2.27 -7.27
N SER A 145 22.33 3.30 -8.03
CA SER A 145 23.03 4.59 -8.09
C SER A 145 22.57 5.58 -7.02
N ILE A 146 21.63 5.19 -6.15
CA ILE A 146 21.10 6.01 -5.05
C ILE A 146 21.70 5.51 -3.73
N ASP A 147 22.16 6.45 -2.89
CA ASP A 147 22.90 6.16 -1.64
C ASP A 147 22.04 5.59 -0.50
N TYR A 148 20.75 5.40 -0.73
CA TYR A 148 19.80 4.87 0.24
C TYR A 148 19.01 3.69 -0.34
N PRO A 149 18.39 2.84 0.50
CA PRO A 149 17.68 1.65 0.04
C PRO A 149 16.51 1.98 -0.89
N THR A 150 16.45 1.30 -2.03
CA THR A 150 15.38 1.46 -3.03
C THR A 150 14.82 0.12 -3.49
N GLY A 151 13.66 0.17 -4.14
CA GLY A 151 12.98 -1.00 -4.69
C GLY A 151 11.76 -1.42 -3.89
N PHE A 152 11.25 -0.57 -2.99
CA PHE A 152 10.16 -0.91 -2.08
C PHE A 152 8.81 -0.35 -2.52
N GLY A 153 7.74 -1.11 -2.26
CA GLY A 153 6.37 -0.62 -2.36
C GLY A 153 5.89 -0.37 -3.78
N GLY A 154 5.68 -1.45 -4.55
CA GLY A 154 5.24 -1.36 -5.95
C GLY A 154 3.95 -0.57 -6.15
N GLY A 155 2.97 -0.76 -5.26
CA GLY A 155 1.75 0.05 -5.24
C GLY A 155 1.92 1.30 -4.40
N ILE A 156 2.27 1.12 -3.13
CA ILE A 156 2.45 2.19 -2.15
C ILE A 156 3.71 1.94 -1.32
N PHE A 157 4.44 3.00 -1.02
CA PHE A 157 5.52 2.99 -0.03
C PHE A 157 5.29 4.13 0.96
N LEU A 158 5.20 3.78 2.24
CA LEU A 158 5.10 4.72 3.35
C LEU A 158 6.46 4.77 4.05
N ALA A 159 7.07 5.95 4.03
CA ALA A 159 8.25 6.31 4.78
C ALA A 159 7.87 7.32 5.86
N GLY A 160 8.63 7.31 6.94
CA GLY A 160 8.52 8.34 7.95
C GLY A 160 9.67 8.35 8.93
N GLU A 161 9.78 9.45 9.65
CA GLU A 161 10.72 9.60 10.75
C GLU A 161 10.15 8.95 12.02
N GLU A 162 11.01 8.23 12.75
CA GLU A 162 10.67 7.55 14.01
C GLU A 162 9.62 6.43 13.87
N ASP A 163 9.11 5.94 15.00
CA ASP A 163 8.09 4.89 15.04
C ASP A 163 6.68 5.51 14.97
N TYR A 164 5.82 4.93 14.13
CA TYR A 164 4.41 5.32 14.05
C TYR A 164 3.63 4.83 15.29
N ASP A 165 2.86 5.71 15.93
CA ASP A 165 1.90 5.36 16.99
C ASP A 165 0.53 4.99 16.40
N PRO A 166 0.13 3.70 16.40
CA PRO A 166 -1.15 3.29 15.83
C PRO A 166 -2.37 3.86 16.56
N SER A 167 -2.21 4.36 17.79
CA SER A 167 -3.32 4.99 18.54
C SER A 167 -3.73 6.35 17.97
N SER A 168 -2.88 6.98 17.16
CA SER A 168 -3.16 8.27 16.54
C SER A 168 -4.29 8.21 15.50
N ASN A 169 -4.46 7.06 14.84
CA ASN A 169 -5.40 6.86 13.73
C ASN A 169 -5.22 7.86 12.56
N ASP A 170 -4.01 8.42 12.41
CA ASP A 170 -3.68 9.40 11.37
C ASP A 170 -3.59 8.79 9.96
N LEU A 171 -3.45 7.47 9.86
CA LEU A 171 -3.37 6.72 8.60
C LEU A 171 -4.61 5.82 8.43
N ASP A 172 -5.37 6.03 7.35
CA ASP A 172 -6.48 5.15 6.97
C ASP A 172 -6.32 4.66 5.54
N PHE A 173 -6.06 3.35 5.40
CA PHE A 173 -5.86 2.68 4.11
C PHE A 173 -6.98 1.68 3.77
N ARG A 174 -8.09 1.68 4.52
CA ARG A 174 -9.10 0.60 4.45
C ARG A 174 -9.83 0.53 3.11
N GLY A 175 -9.96 1.64 2.37
CA GLY A 175 -10.62 1.65 1.07
C GLY A 175 -9.70 1.37 -0.13
N MET A 176 -8.48 0.89 0.11
CA MET A 176 -7.50 0.64 -0.95
C MET A 176 -7.61 -0.78 -1.55
N LYS A 177 -7.52 -0.87 -2.87
CA LYS A 177 -7.45 -2.11 -3.65
C LYS A 177 -6.13 -2.16 -4.43
N ILE A 178 -5.35 -3.23 -4.28
CA ILE A 178 -3.98 -3.37 -4.84
C ILE A 178 -3.89 -4.61 -5.72
N TYR A 179 -3.51 -4.47 -7.00
CA TYR A 179 -3.40 -5.61 -7.94
C TYR A 179 -2.14 -5.60 -8.80
N ASN A 180 -1.49 -6.76 -8.94
CA ASN A 180 -0.35 -6.96 -9.84
C ASN A 180 0.78 -5.92 -9.70
N ASN A 181 0.90 -5.30 -8.53
CA ASN A 181 1.99 -4.39 -8.23
C ASN A 181 3.23 -5.22 -7.87
N SER A 182 4.41 -4.73 -8.23
CA SER A 182 5.66 -5.45 -8.00
C SER A 182 6.75 -4.55 -7.46
N ALA A 183 7.66 -5.11 -6.67
CA ALA A 183 8.75 -4.38 -6.05
C ALA A 183 10.02 -5.24 -6.10
N THR A 184 11.19 -4.63 -6.34
CA THR A 184 12.46 -5.35 -6.30
C THR A 184 12.76 -5.89 -4.90
N ILE A 185 12.43 -5.13 -3.87
CA ILE A 185 12.67 -5.45 -2.46
C ILE A 185 11.37 -5.28 -1.68
N GLY A 186 10.83 -6.35 -1.10
CA GLY A 186 9.58 -6.30 -0.31
C GLY A 186 8.34 -6.00 -1.17
N GLY A 187 7.47 -7.00 -1.35
CA GLY A 187 6.27 -6.91 -2.21
C GLY A 187 6.07 -8.09 -3.16
N GLN A 188 6.95 -9.09 -3.10
CA GLN A 188 6.80 -10.35 -3.83
C GLN A 188 6.91 -11.52 -2.86
N ILE A 189 5.89 -12.38 -2.78
CA ILE A 189 6.02 -13.70 -2.14
C ILE A 189 6.39 -14.68 -3.24
N ASN A 190 7.59 -15.26 -3.16
CA ASN A 190 7.98 -16.33 -4.06
C ASN A 190 7.26 -17.60 -3.61
N ARG A 191 6.25 -18.02 -4.38
CA ARG A 191 5.52 -19.28 -4.15
C ARG A 191 6.43 -20.46 -4.50
N MET A 192 6.62 -21.40 -3.59
CA MET A 192 7.43 -22.62 -3.79
C MET A 192 6.57 -23.88 -3.64
N GLU A 193 7.23 -25.05 -3.63
CA GLU A 193 6.72 -26.43 -3.52
C GLU A 193 5.37 -26.60 -2.80
N ARG A 194 4.47 -27.40 -3.38
CA ARG A 194 3.20 -27.78 -2.76
C ARG A 194 3.45 -28.72 -1.58
N LEU A 195 2.99 -28.33 -0.39
CA LEU A 195 3.13 -29.09 0.86
C LEU A 195 1.96 -30.04 1.10
N GLY A 196 0.74 -29.68 0.67
CA GLY A 196 -0.43 -30.53 0.88
C GLY A 196 -1.73 -29.92 0.36
N LYS A 197 -2.84 -30.63 0.59
CA LYS A 197 -4.20 -30.17 0.31
C LYS A 197 -5.06 -30.37 1.57
N GLY A 198 -5.64 -29.28 2.07
CA GLY A 198 -6.60 -29.30 3.17
C GLY A 198 -8.05 -29.34 2.67
N ALA A 199 -9.01 -29.29 3.60
CA ALA A 199 -10.44 -29.32 3.30
C ALA A 199 -10.90 -28.19 2.35
N PHE A 200 -10.32 -27.00 2.50
CA PHE A 200 -10.73 -25.78 1.78
C PHE A 200 -9.68 -25.22 0.82
N GLY A 201 -8.56 -25.92 0.58
CA GLY A 201 -7.48 -25.30 -0.19
C GLY A 201 -6.16 -26.05 -0.27
N GLU A 202 -5.21 -25.48 -1.01
CA GLU A 202 -3.84 -26.01 -1.13
C GLU A 202 -2.89 -25.32 -0.16
N VAL A 203 -1.96 -26.07 0.42
CA VAL A 203 -0.88 -25.53 1.24
C VAL A 203 0.42 -25.61 0.46
N ARG A 204 1.15 -24.51 0.39
CA ARG A 204 2.42 -24.36 -0.32
C ARG A 204 3.49 -23.80 0.60
N LYS A 205 4.75 -24.12 0.31
CA LYS A 205 5.89 -23.52 0.97
C LYS A 205 6.09 -22.12 0.40
N ALA A 206 6.32 -21.14 1.26
CA ALA A 206 6.68 -19.80 0.83
C ALA A 206 7.87 -19.31 1.66
N ILE A 207 8.64 -18.37 1.10
CA ILE A 207 9.70 -17.69 1.85
C ILE A 207 9.25 -16.26 2.06
N HIS A 208 9.20 -15.86 3.33
CA HIS A 208 9.07 -14.47 3.72
C HIS A 208 10.36 -13.73 3.32
N LYS A 209 10.28 -12.94 2.25
CA LYS A 209 11.48 -12.38 1.61
C LYS A 209 12.28 -11.41 2.49
N GLN A 210 11.67 -10.78 3.50
CA GLN A 210 12.37 -9.80 4.37
C GLN A 210 13.40 -10.45 5.30
N ASN A 211 13.08 -11.61 5.86
CA ASN A 211 13.91 -12.29 6.86
C ASN A 211 14.36 -13.69 6.42
N GLY A 212 13.98 -14.12 5.21
CA GLY A 212 14.25 -15.46 4.69
C GLY A 212 13.47 -16.57 5.41
N GLN A 213 12.53 -16.22 6.29
CA GLN A 213 11.77 -17.19 7.06
C GLN A 213 10.90 -18.04 6.14
N ILE A 214 11.02 -19.35 6.27
CA ILE A 214 10.15 -20.28 5.58
C ILE A 214 8.80 -20.31 6.30
N VAL A 215 7.72 -20.14 5.54
CA VAL A 215 6.33 -20.16 6.02
C VAL A 215 5.50 -21.15 5.21
N ALA A 216 4.40 -21.62 5.80
CA ALA A 216 3.36 -22.36 5.10
C ALA A 216 2.26 -21.39 4.65
N TRP A 217 1.88 -21.47 3.39
CA TRP A 217 0.94 -20.58 2.73
C TRP A 217 -0.26 -21.39 2.23
N LYS A 218 -1.44 -21.21 2.85
CA LYS A 218 -2.66 -21.92 2.47
C LYS A 218 -3.54 -21.02 1.59
N GLU A 219 -3.81 -21.46 0.37
CA GLU A 219 -4.68 -20.81 -0.60
C GLU A 219 -6.05 -21.49 -0.57
N MET A 220 -7.13 -20.74 -0.34
CA MET A 220 -8.50 -21.25 -0.26
C MET A 220 -9.39 -20.48 -1.22
N SER A 221 -10.13 -21.19 -2.07
CA SER A 221 -11.11 -20.59 -2.98
C SER A 221 -12.51 -20.63 -2.36
N TYR A 222 -13.35 -19.64 -2.63
CA TYR A 222 -14.77 -19.61 -2.23
C TYR A 222 -15.62 -19.02 -3.36
N TYR A 223 -16.69 -19.70 -3.78
CA TYR A 223 -17.53 -19.26 -4.91
C TYR A 223 -18.96 -18.93 -4.49
N SER A 224 -19.22 -18.90 -3.18
CA SER A 224 -20.50 -18.58 -2.57
C SER A 224 -20.30 -17.91 -1.21
N ASP A 225 -21.32 -17.17 -0.75
CA ASP A 225 -21.30 -16.55 0.58
C ASP A 225 -21.16 -17.58 1.70
N GLU A 226 -21.76 -18.77 1.54
CA GLU A 226 -21.61 -19.90 2.47
C GLU A 226 -20.15 -20.41 2.53
N GLU A 227 -19.49 -20.57 1.38
CA GLU A 227 -18.06 -20.94 1.35
C GLU A 227 -17.16 -19.84 1.92
N LYS A 228 -17.51 -18.57 1.71
CA LYS A 228 -16.81 -17.42 2.30
C LYS A 228 -16.94 -17.40 3.83
N GLU A 229 -18.13 -17.73 4.35
CA GLU A 229 -18.34 -17.91 5.79
C GLU A 229 -17.53 -19.08 6.35
N LEU A 230 -17.43 -20.21 5.63
CA LEU A 230 -16.61 -21.35 6.04
C LEU A 230 -15.12 -21.01 6.08
N VAL A 231 -14.62 -20.27 5.09
CA VAL A 231 -13.24 -19.75 5.06
C VAL A 231 -12.97 -18.79 6.23
N ASN A 232 -13.91 -17.88 6.52
CA ASN A 232 -13.81 -16.99 7.67
C ASN A 232 -13.83 -17.74 8.99
N LYS A 233 -14.66 -18.78 9.10
CA LYS A 233 -14.74 -19.64 10.29
C LYS A 233 -13.47 -20.44 10.49
N GLU A 234 -12.87 -20.98 9.44
CA GLU A 234 -11.56 -21.64 9.48
C GLU A 234 -10.47 -20.69 10.03
N ARG A 235 -10.45 -19.44 9.52
CA ARG A 235 -9.55 -18.39 10.00
C ARG A 235 -9.74 -18.10 11.49
N GLU A 236 -10.98 -17.83 11.90
CA GLU A 236 -11.30 -17.48 13.30
C GLU A 236 -11.01 -18.64 14.25
N ASN A 237 -11.37 -19.87 13.87
CA ASN A 237 -11.10 -21.06 14.68
C ASN A 237 -9.61 -21.25 14.92
N LEU A 238 -8.77 -21.12 13.88
CA LEU A 238 -7.33 -21.27 14.02
C LEU A 238 -6.73 -20.19 14.92
N LYS A 239 -7.16 -18.94 14.74
CA LYS A 239 -6.69 -17.81 15.54
C LYS A 239 -7.11 -17.96 17.01
N ASN A 240 -8.39 -18.20 17.26
CA ASN A 240 -8.93 -18.31 18.61
C ASN A 240 -8.31 -19.49 19.37
N ALA A 241 -8.17 -20.65 18.72
CA ALA A 241 -7.55 -21.81 19.35
C ALA A 241 -6.07 -21.55 19.72
N TYR A 242 -5.32 -20.86 18.85
CA TYR A 242 -3.94 -20.50 19.14
C TYR A 242 -3.85 -19.49 20.29
N ASP A 243 -4.68 -18.44 20.26
CA ASP A 243 -4.71 -17.38 21.28
C ASP A 243 -5.13 -17.93 22.65
N GLU A 244 -6.11 -18.83 22.72
CA GLU A 244 -6.54 -19.49 23.96
C GLU A 244 -5.44 -20.36 24.58
N ILE A 245 -4.72 -21.14 23.77
CA ILE A 245 -3.62 -21.98 24.25
C ILE A 245 -2.48 -21.10 24.76
N LYS A 246 -2.14 -20.03 24.04
CA LYS A 246 -1.08 -19.09 24.43
C LYS A 246 -1.42 -18.34 25.71
N LEU A 247 -2.69 -17.97 25.91
CA LEU A 247 -3.17 -17.31 27.13
C LEU A 247 -3.11 -18.24 28.35
N ASN A 248 -3.55 -19.49 28.19
CA ASN A 248 -3.61 -20.46 29.29
C ASN A 248 -2.24 -21.08 29.62
N PHE A 249 -1.30 -21.12 28.66
CA PHE A 249 0.00 -21.77 28.81
C PHE A 249 1.15 -20.92 28.25
N PRO A 250 1.43 -19.72 28.81
CA PRO A 250 2.36 -18.74 28.22
C PRO A 250 3.82 -19.23 28.10
N ASN A 251 4.21 -20.21 28.91
CA ASN A 251 5.59 -20.73 28.97
C ASN A 251 5.73 -22.18 28.47
N GLN A 252 4.68 -22.75 27.85
CA GLN A 252 4.75 -24.10 27.29
C GLN A 252 4.92 -24.07 25.78
N LEU A 253 5.57 -25.13 25.26
CA LEU A 253 5.65 -25.37 23.83
C LEU A 253 4.24 -25.64 23.28
N ILE A 254 3.74 -24.71 22.46
CA ILE A 254 2.44 -24.83 21.78
C ILE A 254 2.60 -25.86 20.65
N ARG A 255 1.84 -26.95 20.70
CA ARG A 255 1.82 -28.02 19.67
C ARG A 255 0.79 -27.74 18.56
N MET A 256 0.60 -26.47 18.24
CA MET A 256 -0.35 -26.00 17.23
C MET A 256 0.39 -25.04 16.31
N VAL A 257 0.11 -25.14 15.02
CA VAL A 257 0.70 -24.28 14.00
C VAL A 257 0.30 -22.82 14.27
N GLN A 258 1.30 -21.96 14.45
CA GLN A 258 1.10 -20.53 14.64
C GLN A 258 0.58 -19.86 13.36
N PRO A 259 -0.58 -19.16 13.41
CA PRO A 259 -0.97 -18.25 12.35
C PRO A 259 -0.10 -16.99 12.40
N LEU A 260 0.50 -16.63 11.26
CA LEU A 260 1.35 -15.46 11.09
C LEU A 260 0.63 -14.30 10.39
N GLY A 261 -0.41 -14.59 9.60
CA GLY A 261 -1.19 -13.57 8.90
C GLY A 261 -2.33 -14.13 8.05
N PHE A 262 -3.22 -13.24 7.63
CA PHE A 262 -4.40 -13.56 6.83
C PHE A 262 -4.64 -12.51 5.76
N PHE A 263 -5.02 -12.93 4.55
CA PHE A 263 -5.32 -12.04 3.43
C PHE A 263 -6.58 -12.51 2.71
N LEU A 264 -7.42 -11.58 2.30
CA LEU A 264 -8.58 -11.85 1.44
C LEU A 264 -8.32 -11.21 0.07
N SER A 265 -8.70 -11.91 -0.99
CA SER A 265 -8.74 -11.41 -2.35
C SER A 265 -10.16 -11.61 -2.87
N ASP A 266 -10.98 -10.58 -2.71
CA ASP A 266 -12.37 -10.57 -3.18
C ASP A 266 -12.48 -10.63 -4.71
N GLU A 267 -11.41 -10.31 -5.46
CA GLU A 267 -11.41 -10.41 -6.94
C GLU A 267 -11.15 -11.83 -7.47
N ASN A 268 -10.40 -12.65 -6.73
CA ASN A 268 -10.09 -14.00 -7.18
C ASN A 268 -10.95 -15.04 -6.46
N ASP A 269 -11.90 -14.61 -5.63
CA ASP A 269 -12.66 -15.53 -4.80
C ASP A 269 -11.71 -16.37 -3.93
N MET A 270 -10.63 -15.74 -3.43
CA MET A 270 -9.53 -16.40 -2.71
C MET A 270 -9.31 -15.81 -1.32
N ALA A 271 -8.90 -16.66 -0.39
CA ALA A 271 -8.38 -16.32 0.92
C ALA A 271 -7.06 -17.03 1.17
N TYR A 272 -6.21 -16.38 1.96
CA TYR A 272 -4.87 -16.85 2.25
C TYR A 272 -4.62 -16.87 3.75
N ILE A 273 -4.11 -17.99 4.25
CA ILE A 273 -3.60 -18.12 5.63
C ILE A 273 -2.10 -18.33 5.55
N VAL A 274 -1.34 -17.47 6.23
CA VAL A 274 0.10 -17.64 6.41
C VAL A 274 0.35 -18.21 7.80
N MET A 275 1.14 -19.27 7.85
CA MET A 275 1.39 -20.06 9.04
C MET A 275 2.88 -20.32 9.19
N GLU A 276 3.33 -20.62 10.41
CA GLU A 276 4.68 -21.14 10.59
C GLU A 276 4.88 -22.43 9.77
N TYR A 277 6.10 -22.64 9.29
CA TYR A 277 6.45 -23.86 8.57
C TYR A 277 7.04 -24.90 9.53
N CYS A 278 6.39 -26.06 9.64
CA CYS A 278 6.88 -27.17 10.45
C CYS A 278 7.75 -28.13 9.61
N GLU A 279 9.08 -28.01 9.72
CA GLU A 279 10.06 -28.78 8.94
C GLU A 279 9.95 -30.32 9.06
N LYS A 280 9.36 -30.83 10.14
CA LYS A 280 9.27 -32.28 10.41
C LYS A 280 7.97 -32.93 9.89
N GLY A 281 7.10 -32.16 9.22
CA GLY A 281 5.82 -32.65 8.69
C GLY A 281 4.77 -32.96 9.76
N ASP A 282 3.65 -33.55 9.34
CA ASP A 282 2.55 -33.93 10.23
C ASP A 282 3.00 -34.90 11.34
N LEU A 283 2.39 -34.75 12.52
CA LEU A 283 2.40 -35.79 13.55
C LEU A 283 1.68 -37.02 12.96
N ARG A 284 2.45 -38.01 12.50
CA ARG A 284 1.92 -39.37 12.26
C ARG A 284 1.71 -40.10 13.57
#